data_AF-A0A1I3YU84-F1
#
_entry.id   AF-A0A1I3YU84-F1
#
_cell.length_a   1.000
_cell.length_b   1.000
_cell.length_c   1.000
_cell.angle_alpha   90.00
_cell.angle_beta   90.00
_cell.angle_gamma   90.00
#
_symmetry.space_group_name_H-M   'P 1'
#
loop_
_entity.id
_entity.type
_entity.pdbx_description
1 polymer ?
#
loop_
_entity_poly.entity_id
_entity_poly.type
_entity_poly.pdbx_seq_one_letter_code
_entity_poly.pdbx_strand_id
1 'polypeptide(L)'
;MQTPGEFVRDQVTTVREKVDQLAGNVAETVAAERSKVSATSTQVGEFIREQRNAARVSLRELARTAGVSNPYLSQVERGLRKPSAEILAAIAKGLKISAETLYEQAGILDRRSGNPDTVAAIRSDPSLSERHKAVLLELYETYVREHTASSATEHPAPQTSPSRASKESA
;
A
#
# COMPACT_ATOMS: atom_id res chain seq x y z
N MET A 1 -4.14 54.18 19.02
CA MET A 1 -5.49 53.60 18.86
C MET A 1 -5.64 53.24 17.39
N GLN A 2 -5.80 51.96 17.07
CA GLN A 2 -5.92 51.49 15.67
C GLN A 2 -7.31 51.84 15.13
N THR A 3 -7.41 52.26 13.86
CA THR A 3 -8.71 52.62 13.28
C THR A 3 -9.50 51.37 12.90
N PRO A 4 -10.86 51.39 12.98
CA PRO A 4 -11.67 50.21 12.68
C PRO A 4 -11.44 49.61 11.28
N GLY A 5 -11.03 50.41 10.30
CA GLY A 5 -10.74 49.95 8.93
C GLY A 5 -9.39 49.22 8.76
N GLU A 6 -8.44 49.47 9.65
CA GLU A 6 -7.11 48.83 9.66
C GLU A 6 -7.20 47.41 10.26
N PHE A 7 -8.00 47.26 11.33
CA PHE A 7 -8.27 45.97 11.97
C PHE A 7 -8.94 44.96 11.02
N VAL A 8 -9.90 45.41 10.20
CA VAL A 8 -10.58 44.54 9.22
C VAL A 8 -9.63 44.11 8.10
N ARG A 9 -8.73 44.99 7.66
CA ARG A 9 -7.72 44.64 6.63
C ARG A 9 -6.72 43.62 7.14
N ASP A 10 -6.22 43.77 8.36
CA ASP A 10 -5.30 42.79 8.95
C ASP A 10 -5.96 41.41 9.08
N GLN A 11 -7.20 41.35 9.59
CA GLN A 11 -7.95 40.09 9.69
C GLN A 11 -8.18 39.42 8.33
N VAL A 12 -8.52 40.19 7.28
CA VAL A 12 -8.71 39.64 5.92
C VAL A 12 -7.39 39.13 5.33
N THR A 13 -6.27 39.78 5.64
CA THR A 13 -4.94 39.39 5.16
C THR A 13 -4.48 38.11 5.85
N THR A 14 -4.66 38.02 7.18
CA THR A 14 -4.36 36.80 7.95
C THR A 14 -5.24 35.61 7.54
N VAL A 15 -6.51 35.83 7.21
CA VAL A 15 -7.38 34.75 6.70
C VAL A 15 -6.91 34.27 5.33
N ARG A 16 -6.50 35.19 4.43
CA ARG A 16 -5.95 34.81 3.11
C ARG A 16 -4.66 34.01 3.23
N GLU A 17 -3.71 34.46 4.06
CA GLU A 17 -2.46 33.73 4.31
C GLU A 17 -2.71 32.32 4.86
N LYS A 18 -3.67 32.17 5.79
CA LYS A 18 -4.06 30.85 6.32
C LYS A 18 -4.70 29.95 5.25
N VAL A 19 -5.51 30.51 4.34
CA VAL A 19 -6.11 29.76 3.23
C VAL A 19 -5.04 29.31 2.24
N ASP A 20 -4.08 30.17 1.91
CA ASP A 20 -2.99 29.85 0.99
C ASP A 20 -2.05 28.79 1.59
N GLN A 21 -1.73 28.87 2.89
CA GLN A 21 -0.98 27.84 3.61
C GLN A 21 -1.73 26.50 3.66
N LEU A 22 -3.04 26.51 3.93
CA LEU A 22 -3.86 25.29 3.92
C LEU A 22 -3.91 24.66 2.53
N ALA A 23 -4.06 25.47 1.47
CA ALA A 23 -4.04 25.00 0.09
C ALA A 23 -2.68 24.36 -0.28
N GLY A 24 -1.57 24.95 0.17
CA GLY A 24 -0.23 24.38 0.02
C GLY A 24 -0.10 23.00 0.68
N ASN A 25 -0.55 22.87 1.93
CA ASN A 25 -0.49 21.62 2.69
C ASN A 25 -1.35 20.50 2.07
N VAL A 26 -2.54 20.86 1.56
CA VAL A 26 -3.43 19.91 0.87
C VAL A 26 -2.79 19.45 -0.45
N ALA A 27 -2.20 20.36 -1.22
CA ALA A 27 -1.53 20.02 -2.47
C ALA A 27 -0.34 19.07 -2.25
N GLU A 28 0.46 19.31 -1.22
CA GLU A 28 1.59 18.46 -0.84
C GLU A 28 1.13 17.06 -0.39
N THR A 29 0.06 16.98 0.40
CA THR A 29 -0.54 15.72 0.84
C THR A 29 -1.08 14.91 -0.35
N VAL A 30 -1.79 15.56 -1.28
CA VAL A 30 -2.34 14.91 -2.48
C VAL A 30 -1.23 14.42 -3.41
N ALA A 31 -0.13 15.17 -3.53
CA ALA A 31 1.03 14.77 -4.33
C ALA A 31 1.73 13.54 -3.73
N ALA A 32 1.93 13.53 -2.40
CA ALA A 32 2.50 12.38 -1.70
C ALA A 32 1.62 11.13 -1.84
N GLU A 33 0.31 11.27 -1.73
CA GLU A 33 -0.64 10.16 -1.86
C GLU A 33 -0.66 9.60 -3.29
N ARG A 34 -0.62 10.46 -4.32
CA ARG A 34 -0.51 10.03 -5.72
C ARG A 34 0.77 9.23 -5.97
N SER A 35 1.89 9.68 -5.42
CA SER A 35 3.18 8.98 -5.54
C SER A 35 3.11 7.58 -4.92
N LYS A 36 2.56 7.47 -3.69
CA LYS A 36 2.33 6.18 -3.03
C LYS A 36 1.42 5.26 -3.85
N VAL A 37 0.28 5.75 -4.30
CA VAL A 37 -0.69 4.98 -5.11
C VAL A 37 -0.07 4.48 -6.41
N SER A 38 0.76 5.30 -7.06
CA SER A 38 1.50 4.93 -8.26
C SER A 38 2.53 3.85 -7.99
N ALA A 39 3.27 3.95 -6.88
CA ALA A 39 4.23 2.94 -6.45
C ALA A 39 3.54 1.59 -6.19
N THR A 40 2.43 1.59 -5.45
CA THR A 40 1.64 0.38 -5.19
C THR A 40 1.09 -0.24 -6.47
N SER A 41 0.56 0.58 -7.38
CA SER A 41 0.04 0.08 -8.67
C SER A 41 1.14 -0.55 -9.53
N THR A 42 2.36 0.00 -9.47
CA THR A 42 3.54 -0.54 -10.16
C THR A 42 3.95 -1.88 -9.56
N GLN A 43 4.01 -1.97 -8.23
CA GLN A 43 4.35 -3.20 -7.50
C GLN A 43 3.37 -4.35 -7.81
N VAL A 44 2.06 -4.08 -7.81
CA VAL A 44 1.04 -5.07 -8.24
C VAL A 44 1.26 -5.52 -9.67
N GLY A 45 1.48 -4.56 -10.57
CA GLY A 45 1.68 -4.84 -11.99
C GLY A 45 2.87 -5.77 -12.24
N GLU A 46 3.99 -5.48 -11.58
CA GLU A 46 5.20 -6.29 -11.61
C GLU A 46 4.94 -7.69 -11.06
N PHE A 47 4.29 -7.80 -9.89
CA PHE A 47 3.93 -9.09 -9.30
C PHE A 47 3.03 -9.93 -10.22
N ILE A 48 2.00 -9.34 -10.84
CA ILE A 48 1.13 -10.05 -11.80
C ILE A 48 1.97 -10.59 -12.98
N ARG A 49 2.90 -9.77 -13.50
CA ARG A 49 3.79 -10.16 -14.60
C ARG A 49 4.70 -11.33 -14.20
N GLU A 50 5.28 -11.29 -13.00
CA GLU A 50 6.13 -12.35 -12.46
C GLU A 50 5.35 -13.67 -12.31
N GLN A 51 4.19 -13.63 -11.66
CA GLN A 51 3.35 -14.81 -11.47
C GLN A 51 2.90 -15.39 -12.81
N ARG A 52 2.55 -14.55 -13.78
CA ARG A 52 2.21 -14.97 -15.13
C ARG A 52 3.39 -15.69 -15.81
N ASN A 53 4.59 -15.15 -15.71
CA ASN A 53 5.79 -15.75 -16.29
C ASN A 53 6.15 -17.08 -15.60
N ALA A 54 6.04 -17.15 -14.27
CA ALA A 54 6.27 -18.37 -13.49
C ALA A 54 5.28 -19.48 -13.88
N ALA A 55 4.01 -19.13 -14.07
CA ALA A 55 2.97 -20.03 -14.56
C ALA A 55 3.09 -20.36 -16.07
N ARG A 56 4.03 -19.73 -16.80
CA ARG A 56 4.22 -19.85 -18.25
C ARG A 56 2.96 -19.52 -19.07
N VAL A 57 2.12 -18.63 -18.55
CA VAL A 57 0.89 -18.19 -19.21
C VAL A 57 1.18 -16.97 -20.08
N SER A 58 0.67 -16.94 -21.31
CA SER A 58 0.83 -15.75 -22.16
C SER A 58 -0.06 -14.61 -21.69
N LEU A 59 0.33 -13.35 -21.94
CA LEU A 59 -0.50 -12.18 -21.63
C LEU A 59 -1.90 -12.27 -22.27
N ARG A 60 -1.98 -12.78 -23.50
CA ARG A 60 -3.26 -12.99 -24.21
C ARG A 60 -4.13 -14.01 -23.52
N GLU A 61 -3.55 -15.08 -23.02
CA GLU A 61 -4.28 -16.13 -22.33
C GLU A 61 -4.80 -15.68 -20.97
N LEU A 62 -3.95 -15.02 -20.17
CA LEU A 62 -4.38 -14.46 -18.89
C LEU A 62 -5.50 -13.43 -19.07
N ALA A 63 -5.40 -12.56 -20.09
CA ALA A 63 -6.44 -11.59 -20.39
C ALA A 63 -7.79 -12.28 -20.70
N ARG A 64 -7.76 -13.37 -21.50
CA ARG A 64 -8.97 -14.15 -21.80
C ARG A 64 -9.57 -14.80 -20.56
N THR A 65 -8.75 -15.46 -19.74
CA THR A 65 -9.24 -16.17 -18.54
C THR A 65 -9.74 -15.22 -17.46
N ALA A 66 -9.13 -14.04 -17.34
CA ALA A 66 -9.56 -12.98 -16.43
C ALA A 66 -10.72 -12.12 -17.00
N GLY A 67 -11.18 -12.36 -18.23
CA GLY A 67 -12.29 -11.60 -18.82
C GLY A 67 -11.97 -10.13 -19.11
N VAL A 68 -10.69 -9.78 -19.31
CA VAL A 68 -10.24 -8.41 -19.58
C VAL A 68 -9.62 -8.28 -20.97
N SER A 69 -9.52 -7.06 -21.48
CA SER A 69 -8.83 -6.81 -22.74
C SER A 69 -7.31 -6.95 -22.57
N ASN A 70 -6.64 -7.48 -23.60
CA ASN A 70 -5.19 -7.60 -23.60
C ASN A 70 -4.45 -6.25 -23.46
N PRO A 71 -4.89 -5.14 -24.10
CA PRO A 71 -4.30 -3.82 -23.88
C PRO A 71 -4.43 -3.35 -22.44
N TYR A 72 -5.57 -3.61 -21.79
CA TYR A 72 -5.79 -3.24 -20.40
C TYR A 72 -4.85 -4.00 -19.46
N LEU A 73 -4.76 -5.32 -19.60
CA LEU A 73 -3.84 -6.14 -18.79
C LEU A 73 -2.38 -5.72 -18.99
N SER A 74 -1.99 -5.37 -20.22
CA SER A 74 -0.66 -4.81 -20.51
C SER A 74 -0.39 -3.49 -19.76
N GLN A 75 -1.40 -2.63 -19.60
CA GLN A 75 -1.26 -1.39 -18.84
C GLN A 75 -1.15 -1.67 -17.33
N VAL A 76 -1.92 -2.65 -16.83
CA VAL A 76 -1.85 -3.07 -15.42
C VAL A 76 -0.47 -3.63 -15.08
N GLU A 77 0.09 -4.54 -15.89
CA GLU A 77 1.42 -5.11 -15.66
C GLU A 77 2.57 -4.08 -15.68
N ARG A 78 2.32 -2.89 -16.22
CA ARG A 78 3.27 -1.77 -16.28
C ARG A 78 3.02 -0.71 -15.20
N GLY A 79 2.03 -0.92 -14.31
CA GLY A 79 1.64 0.06 -13.30
C GLY A 79 0.90 1.28 -13.85
N LEU A 80 0.54 1.31 -15.13
CA LEU A 80 -0.09 2.46 -15.79
C LEU A 80 -1.60 2.56 -15.52
N ARG A 81 -2.19 1.47 -15.02
CA ARG A 81 -3.62 1.38 -14.67
C ARG A 81 -3.77 0.68 -13.34
N LYS A 82 -4.59 1.29 -12.47
CA LYS A 82 -5.01 0.67 -11.22
C LYS A 82 -6.19 -0.27 -11.48
N PRO A 83 -6.06 -1.59 -11.25
CA PRO A 83 -7.17 -2.52 -11.37
C PRO A 83 -8.14 -2.39 -10.19
N SER A 84 -9.42 -2.73 -10.42
CA SER A 84 -10.40 -2.87 -9.33
C SER A 84 -10.21 -4.20 -8.60
N ALA A 85 -10.82 -4.34 -7.42
CA ALA A 85 -10.79 -5.58 -6.66
C ALA A 85 -11.38 -6.77 -7.46
N GLU A 86 -12.48 -6.55 -8.18
CA GLU A 86 -13.09 -7.57 -9.04
C GLU A 86 -12.14 -8.05 -10.15
N ILE A 87 -11.43 -7.12 -10.79
CA ILE A 87 -10.43 -7.44 -11.81
C ILE A 87 -9.25 -8.20 -11.20
N LEU A 88 -8.76 -7.78 -10.03
CA LEU A 88 -7.71 -8.49 -9.32
C LEU A 88 -8.14 -9.93 -8.97
N ALA A 89 -9.37 -10.14 -8.52
CA ALA A 89 -9.91 -11.47 -8.27
C ALA A 89 -9.94 -12.34 -9.54
N ALA A 90 -10.36 -11.76 -10.67
CA ALA A 90 -10.38 -12.47 -11.95
C ALA A 90 -8.96 -12.84 -12.44
N ILE A 91 -7.99 -11.94 -12.27
CA ILE A 91 -6.57 -12.18 -12.59
C ILE A 91 -6.01 -13.27 -11.68
N ALA A 92 -6.25 -13.21 -10.36
CA ALA A 92 -5.83 -14.24 -9.41
C ALA A 92 -6.38 -15.62 -9.79
N LYS A 93 -7.67 -15.70 -10.16
CA LYS A 93 -8.28 -16.92 -10.67
C LYS A 93 -7.59 -17.43 -11.94
N GLY A 94 -7.28 -16.54 -12.88
CA GLY A 94 -6.54 -16.89 -14.10
C GLY A 94 -5.12 -17.40 -13.86
N LEU A 95 -4.47 -16.89 -12.81
CA LEU A 95 -3.14 -17.31 -12.35
C LEU A 95 -3.15 -18.49 -11.37
N LYS A 96 -4.33 -18.92 -10.90
CA LYS A 96 -4.53 -19.96 -9.87
C LYS A 96 -3.81 -19.63 -8.55
N ILE A 97 -3.82 -18.36 -8.15
CA ILE A 97 -3.29 -17.89 -6.86
C ILE A 97 -4.42 -17.30 -6.00
N SER A 98 -4.14 -17.05 -4.72
CA SER A 98 -5.10 -16.38 -3.84
C SER A 98 -5.31 -14.92 -4.28
N ALA A 99 -6.57 -14.48 -4.34
CA ALA A 99 -6.91 -13.08 -4.58
C ALA A 99 -6.40 -12.17 -3.44
N GLU A 100 -6.31 -12.72 -2.22
CA GLU A 100 -5.78 -12.04 -1.04
C GLU A 100 -4.36 -11.51 -1.29
N THR A 101 -3.50 -12.34 -1.88
CA THR A 101 -2.11 -11.95 -2.21
C THR A 101 -2.07 -10.75 -3.15
N LEU A 102 -2.97 -10.69 -4.14
CA LEU A 102 -3.06 -9.53 -5.03
C LEU A 102 -3.64 -8.29 -4.34
N TYR A 103 -4.57 -8.45 -3.40
CA TYR A 103 -5.09 -7.34 -2.61
C TYR A 103 -4.04 -6.75 -1.68
N GLU A 104 -3.19 -7.59 -1.11
CA GLU A 104 -2.05 -7.16 -0.29
C GLU A 104 -1.04 -6.37 -1.11
N GLN A 105 -0.62 -6.89 -2.26
CA GLN A 105 0.27 -6.16 -3.16
C GLN A 105 -0.38 -4.84 -3.62
N ALA A 106 -1.71 -4.80 -3.76
CA ALA A 106 -2.46 -3.62 -4.15
C ALA A 106 -2.70 -2.63 -3.02
N GLY A 107 -2.25 -2.93 -1.80
CA GLY A 107 -2.52 -2.12 -0.62
C GLY A 107 -4.02 -1.99 -0.31
N ILE A 108 -4.85 -2.86 -0.89
CA ILE A 108 -6.29 -2.96 -0.59
C ILE A 108 -6.48 -3.72 0.72
N LEU A 109 -5.58 -4.67 0.99
CA LEU A 109 -5.53 -5.42 2.23
C LEU A 109 -4.21 -5.11 2.95
N ASP A 110 -4.28 -4.46 4.11
CA ASP A 110 -3.09 -4.16 4.88
C ASP A 110 -2.86 -5.26 5.92
N ARG A 111 -1.91 -6.18 5.64
CA ARG A 111 -1.49 -7.24 6.59
C ARG A 111 -0.95 -6.66 7.90
N ARG A 112 -0.61 -5.37 7.93
CA ARG A 112 -0.04 -4.64 9.09
C ARG A 112 -1.06 -4.21 10.13
N SER A 113 -2.35 -4.24 9.80
CA SER A 113 -3.37 -4.15 10.83
C SER A 113 -3.51 -5.54 11.42
N GLY A 114 -2.87 -5.80 12.56
CA GLY A 114 -3.39 -6.82 13.46
C GLY A 114 -4.86 -6.49 13.64
N ASN A 115 -5.73 -7.23 12.93
CA ASN A 115 -7.06 -6.75 12.60
C ASN A 115 -7.75 -6.35 13.92
N PRO A 116 -8.03 -5.05 14.16
CA PRO A 116 -8.70 -4.63 15.39
C PRO A 116 -10.05 -5.34 15.53
N ASP A 117 -10.65 -5.77 14.42
CA ASP A 117 -11.85 -6.59 14.39
C ASP A 117 -11.58 -8.01 14.93
N THR A 118 -10.38 -8.57 14.80
CA THR A 118 -10.03 -9.88 15.40
C THR A 118 -9.93 -9.78 16.92
N VAL A 119 -9.27 -8.74 17.45
CA VAL A 119 -9.21 -8.51 18.91
C VAL A 119 -10.62 -8.26 19.46
N ALA A 120 -11.42 -7.48 18.74
CA ALA A 120 -12.81 -7.23 19.10
C ALA A 120 -13.68 -8.51 19.02
N ALA A 121 -13.49 -9.34 18.00
CA ALA A 121 -14.19 -10.62 17.81
C ALA A 121 -13.88 -11.60 18.96
N ILE A 122 -12.60 -11.75 19.33
CA ILE A 122 -12.20 -12.62 20.46
C ILE A 122 -12.84 -12.14 21.76
N ARG A 123 -12.87 -10.82 22.01
CA ARG A 123 -13.47 -10.26 23.23
C ARG A 123 -15.00 -10.45 23.29
N SER A 124 -15.66 -10.38 22.14
CA SER A 124 -17.13 -10.44 22.02
C SER A 124 -17.69 -11.85 21.84
N ASP A 125 -16.84 -12.87 21.64
CA ASP A 125 -17.27 -14.26 21.49
C ASP A 125 -17.90 -14.80 22.79
N PRO A 126 -19.20 -15.18 22.78
CA PRO A 126 -19.89 -15.70 23.95
C PRO A 126 -19.52 -17.16 24.29
N SER A 127 -18.88 -17.88 23.36
CA SER A 127 -18.45 -19.26 23.56
C SER A 127 -17.13 -19.37 24.33
N LEU A 128 -16.41 -18.26 24.49
CA LEU A 128 -15.12 -18.20 25.18
C LEU A 128 -15.29 -17.70 26.61
N SER A 129 -14.67 -18.42 27.56
CA SER A 129 -14.51 -17.91 28.92
C SER A 129 -13.54 -16.72 28.94
N GLU A 130 -13.66 -15.83 29.94
CA GLU A 130 -12.74 -14.70 30.11
C GLU A 130 -11.26 -15.13 30.21
N ARG A 131 -11.01 -16.30 30.80
CA ARG A 131 -9.67 -16.90 30.84
C ARG A 131 -9.18 -17.29 29.43
N HIS A 132 -10.04 -17.89 28.61
CA HIS A 132 -9.68 -18.28 27.24
C HIS A 132 -9.45 -17.07 26.34
N LYS A 133 -10.27 -16.01 26.51
CA LYS A 133 -10.06 -14.74 25.82
C LYS A 133 -8.71 -14.13 26.16
N ALA A 134 -8.36 -14.08 27.44
CA ALA A 134 -7.07 -13.55 27.89
C ALA A 134 -5.87 -14.28 27.25
N VAL A 135 -5.89 -15.62 27.26
CA VAL A 135 -4.81 -16.43 26.67
C VAL A 135 -4.71 -16.25 25.15
N LEU A 136 -5.85 -16.23 24.45
CA LEU A 136 -5.87 -16.03 23.00
C LEU A 136 -5.35 -14.65 22.60
N LEU A 137 -5.69 -13.61 23.36
CA LEU A 137 -5.19 -12.25 23.13
C LEU A 137 -3.68 -12.15 23.41
N GLU A 138 -3.19 -12.74 24.49
CA GLU A 138 -1.76 -12.76 24.82
C GLU A 138 -0.94 -13.46 23.73
N LEU A 139 -1.42 -14.62 23.26
CA LEU A 139 -0.76 -15.37 22.19
C LEU A 139 -0.79 -14.59 20.87
N TYR A 140 -1.93 -14.00 20.54
CA TYR A 140 -2.10 -13.17 19.35
C TYR A 140 -1.14 -11.96 19.34
N GLU A 141 -1.08 -11.21 20.44
CA GLU A 141 -0.18 -10.05 20.58
C GLU A 141 1.29 -10.44 20.45
N THR A 142 1.66 -11.62 20.97
CA THR A 142 3.02 -12.15 20.88
C THR A 142 3.39 -12.46 19.44
N TYR A 143 2.54 -13.18 18.70
CA TYR A 143 2.80 -13.50 17.29
C TYR A 143 2.81 -12.28 16.38
N VAL A 144 1.93 -11.31 16.60
CA VAL A 144 1.94 -10.05 15.84
C VAL A 144 3.27 -9.33 16.06
N ARG A 145 3.74 -9.26 17.32
CA ARG A 145 5.03 -8.64 17.65
C ARG A 145 6.20 -9.35 16.96
N GLU A 146 6.26 -10.68 17.02
CA GLU A 146 7.31 -11.48 16.38
C GLU A 146 7.31 -11.35 14.85
N HIS A 147 6.12 -11.33 14.25
CA HIS A 147 5.98 -11.21 12.81
C HIS A 147 6.37 -9.80 12.32
N THR A 148 6.00 -8.74 13.05
CA THR A 148 6.46 -7.37 12.75
C THR A 148 7.97 -7.21 12.87
N ALA A 149 8.60 -7.89 13.84
CA ALA A 149 10.05 -7.89 13.99
C ALA A 149 10.75 -8.66 12.84
N SER A 150 10.22 -9.83 12.44
CA SER A 150 10.81 -10.65 11.36
C SER A 150 10.65 -10.01 9.97
N SER A 151 9.50 -9.38 9.70
CA SER A 151 9.27 -8.71 8.42
C SER A 151 10.01 -7.37 8.26
N ALA A 152 10.47 -6.75 9.36
CA ALA A 152 11.37 -5.58 9.31
C ALA A 152 12.81 -5.96 8.89
N THR A 153 13.23 -7.20 9.15
CA THR A 153 14.55 -7.74 8.78
C THR A 153 14.64 -8.29 7.35
N GLU A 154 13.52 -8.49 6.65
CA GLU A 154 13.48 -9.01 5.27
C GLU A 154 13.63 -7.94 4.16
N HIS A 155 13.76 -6.64 4.51
CA HIS A 155 14.18 -5.61 3.57
C HIS A 155 15.70 -5.34 3.69
N PRO A 156 16.55 -5.89 2.80
CA PRO A 156 17.92 -5.40 2.71
C PRO A 156 17.89 -4.01 2.09
N ALA A 157 18.37 -3.02 2.84
CA ALA A 157 18.72 -1.70 2.33
C ALA A 157 19.62 -1.83 1.08
N PRO A 158 19.48 -0.97 0.07
CA PRO A 158 20.34 -1.03 -1.11
C PRO A 158 21.78 -0.74 -0.67
N GLN A 159 22.63 -1.77 -0.71
CA GLN A 159 24.06 -1.62 -0.52
C GLN A 159 24.60 -0.79 -1.68
N THR A 160 24.80 0.50 -1.43
CA THR A 160 25.63 1.36 -2.29
C THR A 160 27.04 0.78 -2.28
N SER A 161 27.40 0.09 -3.35
CA SER A 161 28.79 -0.32 -3.59
C SER A 161 29.65 0.94 -3.77
N PRO A 162 30.74 1.12 -3.02
CA PRO A 162 31.68 2.19 -3.34
C PRO A 162 32.42 1.82 -4.63
N SER A 163 32.25 2.70 -5.61
CA SER A 163 32.93 2.73 -6.90
C SER A 163 34.46 2.56 -6.74
N ARG A 164 35.02 1.60 -7.48
CA ARG A 164 36.46 1.43 -7.73
C ARG A 164 37.05 2.77 -8.20
N ALA A 165 37.89 3.38 -7.36
CA ALA A 165 38.83 4.40 -7.80
C ALA A 165 40.10 3.69 -8.29
N SER A 166 40.23 3.57 -9.60
CA SER A 166 41.52 3.37 -10.25
C SER A 166 42.31 4.67 -10.12
N LYS A 167 43.52 4.62 -9.55
CA LYS A 167 44.66 5.48 -9.92
C LYS A 167 45.97 4.97 -9.31
N GLU A 168 47.00 5.00 -10.18
CA GLU A 168 48.45 4.97 -9.91
C GLU A 168 49.10 3.69 -9.36
N SER A 169 49.93 3.03 -10.19
CA SER A 169 51.40 3.17 -10.16
C SER A 169 52.09 2.14 -11.06
N ALA A 170 52.60 2.57 -12.22
CA ALA A 170 53.86 2.15 -12.86
C ALA A 170 54.05 2.95 -14.17
#